data_AF-A0A534WMY4-F1
#
_entry.id   AF-A0A534WMY4-F1
#
_cell.length_a   1.000
_cell.length_b   1.000
_cell.length_c   1.000
_cell.angle_alpha   90.00
_cell.angle_beta   90.00
_cell.angle_gamma   90.00
#
_symmetry.space_group_name_H-M   'P 1'
#
loop_
_entity.id
_entity.type
_entity.pdbx_description
1 polymer ?
#
loop_
_entity_poly.entity_id
_entity_poly.type
_entity_poly.pdbx_seq_one_letter_code
_entity_poly.pdbx_strand_id
1 'polypeptide(L)'
;MHRPTSGARSTPGTPPLDRVPRVVVCDHDTKLGTRFAGVFRSSGVRVVRTSIRPPEMNAFAERFAGTLRREVLDHVLILSENHLRRVVNEYVRFCDEARPHQALGHQQPIRRPLETNGRVYAVSVLGGLHHDYRRVA
;
A
#
# COMPACT_ATOMS: atom_id res chain seq x y z
N MET A 1 -31.95 21.89 20.27
CA MET A 1 -31.36 20.66 20.86
C MET A 1 -30.27 20.15 19.91
N HIS A 2 -29.02 20.49 20.19
CA HIS A 2 -27.86 20.17 19.35
C HIS A 2 -27.20 18.90 19.90
N ARG A 3 -27.16 17.80 19.14
CA ARG A 3 -26.31 16.65 19.49
C ARG A 3 -24.85 17.02 19.19
N PRO A 4 -23.90 16.75 20.10
CA PRO A 4 -22.49 16.91 19.78
C PRO A 4 -22.03 15.74 18.89
N THR A 5 -21.38 16.07 17.77
CA THR A 5 -20.61 15.14 16.96
C THR A 5 -19.34 14.79 17.73
N SER A 6 -19.26 13.55 18.21
CA SER A 6 -18.03 13.01 18.82
C SER A 6 -16.95 12.92 17.76
N GLY A 7 -16.07 13.91 17.72
CA GLY A 7 -14.82 13.87 16.97
C GLY A 7 -13.91 12.79 17.54
N ALA A 8 -13.91 11.63 16.92
CA ALA A 8 -12.85 10.65 17.12
C ALA A 8 -11.57 11.25 16.53
N ARG A 9 -10.70 11.77 17.41
CA ARG A 9 -9.32 12.12 17.08
C ARG A 9 -8.62 10.85 16.63
N SER A 10 -8.35 10.75 15.33
CA SER A 10 -7.43 9.76 14.77
C SER A 10 -6.05 10.05 15.36
N THR A 11 -5.54 9.14 16.20
CA THR A 11 -4.17 9.18 16.68
C THR A 11 -3.20 9.15 15.49
N PRO A 12 -2.28 10.11 15.37
CA PRO A 12 -1.25 10.07 14.33
C PRO A 12 -0.12 9.15 14.83
N GLY A 13 0.20 8.09 14.09
CA GLY A 13 1.48 7.41 14.30
C GLY A 13 1.58 5.91 14.06
N THR A 14 0.48 5.19 13.78
CA THR A 14 0.60 3.74 13.54
C THR A 14 0.24 3.37 12.09
N PRO A 15 1.15 2.72 11.33
CA PRO A 15 0.82 2.20 10.02
C PRO A 15 -0.30 1.16 10.16
N PRO A 16 -1.28 1.10 9.24
CA PRO A 16 -2.52 0.32 9.38
C PRO A 16 -2.38 -1.22 9.45
N LEU A 17 -1.15 -1.75 9.52
CA LEU A 17 -0.81 -3.18 9.51
C LEU A 17 -0.37 -3.72 10.89
N ASP A 18 -0.32 -2.89 11.92
CA ASP A 18 -0.06 -3.27 13.31
C ASP A 18 -1.18 -4.14 13.92
N ARG A 19 -2.35 -4.16 13.28
CA ARG A 19 -3.49 -4.98 13.67
C ARG A 19 -3.70 -6.14 12.71
N VAL A 20 -3.81 -7.35 13.27
CA VAL A 20 -4.22 -8.53 12.52
C VAL A 20 -5.57 -8.26 11.83
N PRO A 21 -5.67 -8.40 10.49
CA PRO A 21 -6.90 -8.12 9.79
C PRO A 21 -7.99 -9.12 10.20
N ARG A 22 -9.25 -8.67 10.30
CA ARG A 22 -10.37 -9.59 10.59
C ARG A 22 -10.72 -10.48 9.39
N VAL A 23 -10.48 -9.96 8.19
CA VAL A 23 -10.83 -10.61 6.93
C VAL A 23 -9.70 -10.41 5.94
N VAL A 24 -9.38 -11.45 5.18
CA VAL A 24 -8.54 -11.40 3.99
C VAL A 24 -9.39 -11.85 2.81
N VAL A 25 -9.44 -11.03 1.76
CA VAL A 25 -10.12 -11.37 0.51
C VAL A 25 -9.08 -11.91 -0.47
N CYS A 26 -9.38 -13.04 -1.09
CA CYS A 26 -8.53 -13.64 -2.11
C CYS A 26 -9.36 -14.06 -3.31
N ASP A 27 -8.77 -14.05 -4.49
CA ASP A 27 -9.36 -14.69 -5.65
C ASP A 27 -9.32 -16.23 -5.55
N HIS A 28 -9.70 -16.89 -6.64
CA HIS A 28 -9.69 -18.34 -6.77
C HIS A 28 -8.37 -18.89 -7.36
N ASP A 29 -7.27 -18.12 -7.38
CA ASP A 29 -5.97 -18.63 -7.85
C ASP A 29 -5.57 -19.85 -6.99
N THR A 30 -5.21 -20.94 -7.67
CA THR A 30 -4.84 -22.22 -7.04
C THR A 30 -3.58 -22.11 -6.18
N LYS A 31 -2.71 -21.11 -6.44
CA LYS A 31 -1.55 -20.77 -5.58
C LYS A 31 -1.99 -20.30 -4.21
N LEU A 32 -3.14 -19.62 -4.11
CA LEU A 32 -3.73 -19.19 -2.86
C LEU A 32 -4.60 -20.30 -2.26
N GLY A 33 -4.18 -21.56 -2.32
CA GLY A 33 -4.99 -22.73 -1.90
C GLY A 33 -5.16 -22.91 -0.39
N THR A 34 -5.49 -24.14 0.03
CA THR A 34 -5.82 -24.48 1.42
C THR A 34 -4.70 -24.15 2.42
N ARG A 35 -3.43 -24.37 2.04
CA ARG A 35 -2.28 -24.06 2.91
C ARG A 35 -2.16 -22.57 3.20
N PHE A 36 -2.30 -21.74 2.17
CA PHE A 36 -2.32 -20.28 2.32
C PHE A 36 -3.46 -19.85 3.25
N ALA A 37 -4.68 -20.34 3.01
CA ALA A 37 -5.82 -20.02 3.87
C ALA A 37 -5.65 -20.52 5.32
N GLY A 38 -4.94 -21.63 5.51
CA GLY A 38 -4.64 -22.21 6.83
C GLY A 38 -3.84 -21.25 7.72
N VAL A 39 -2.83 -20.58 7.18
CA VAL A 39 -1.98 -19.61 7.91
C VAL A 39 -2.80 -18.44 8.47
N PHE A 40 -3.76 -17.93 7.69
CA PHE A 40 -4.63 -16.83 8.14
C PHE A 40 -5.65 -17.33 9.18
N ARG A 41 -6.24 -18.50 8.95
CA ARG A 41 -7.22 -19.09 9.88
C ARG A 41 -6.61 -19.42 11.24
N SER A 42 -5.36 -19.88 11.30
CA SER A 42 -4.66 -20.13 12.57
C SER A 42 -4.46 -18.87 13.41
N SER A 43 -4.46 -17.69 12.77
CA SER A 43 -4.36 -16.39 13.42
C SER A 43 -5.73 -15.72 13.66
N GLY A 44 -6.84 -16.48 13.52
CA GLY A 44 -8.20 -15.97 13.71
C GLY A 44 -8.72 -15.10 12.56
N VAL A 45 -8.04 -15.08 11.41
CA VAL A 45 -8.42 -14.28 10.25
C VAL A 45 -9.38 -15.06 9.36
N ARG A 46 -10.51 -14.44 8.99
CA ARG A 46 -11.47 -15.04 8.06
C ARG A 46 -11.01 -14.86 6.61
N VAL A 47 -10.82 -15.96 5.89
CA VAL A 47 -10.50 -15.93 4.46
C VAL A 47 -11.78 -15.97 3.64
N VAL A 48 -12.03 -14.93 2.85
CA VAL A 48 -13.18 -14.80 1.94
C VAL A 48 -12.69 -14.95 0.51
N ARG A 49 -13.34 -15.81 -0.27
CA ARG A 49 -13.09 -15.89 -1.70
C ARG A 49 -13.96 -14.89 -2.45
N THR A 50 -13.38 -14.22 -3.43
CA THR A 50 -14.17 -13.49 -4.41
C THR A 50 -15.10 -14.48 -5.11
N SER A 51 -16.27 -14.04 -5.56
CA SER A 51 -17.07 -14.86 -6.47
C SER A 51 -16.26 -15.19 -7.74
N ILE A 52 -16.72 -16.18 -8.51
CA ILE A 52 -16.09 -16.57 -9.77
C ILE A 52 -16.54 -15.60 -10.87
N ARG A 53 -15.58 -14.89 -11.50
CA ARG A 53 -15.74 -13.94 -12.64
C ARG A 53 -16.12 -12.45 -12.38
N PRO A 54 -16.38 -11.93 -11.17
CA PRO A 54 -16.42 -10.48 -10.93
C PRO A 54 -15.02 -9.93 -10.56
N PRO A 55 -14.30 -9.28 -11.49
CA PRO A 55 -12.98 -8.71 -11.20
C PRO A 55 -13.02 -7.60 -10.15
N GLU A 56 -14.17 -6.96 -9.97
CA GLU A 56 -14.36 -5.85 -9.03
C GLU A 56 -14.17 -6.27 -7.56
N MET A 57 -14.43 -7.54 -7.23
CA MET A 57 -14.26 -8.05 -5.86
C MET A 57 -12.79 -8.12 -5.43
N ASN A 58 -11.85 -8.13 -6.38
CA ASN A 58 -10.41 -8.06 -6.12
C ASN A 58 -9.80 -6.73 -6.60
N ALA A 59 -10.62 -5.71 -6.87
CA ALA A 59 -10.20 -4.50 -7.59
C ALA A 59 -8.98 -3.80 -6.97
N PHE A 60 -8.84 -3.81 -5.64
CA PHE A 60 -7.70 -3.18 -4.98
C PHE A 60 -6.37 -3.88 -5.28
N ALA A 61 -6.33 -5.22 -5.20
CA ALA A 61 -5.12 -5.98 -5.49
C ALA A 61 -4.78 -5.92 -6.98
N GLU A 62 -5.78 -6.06 -7.85
CA GLU A 62 -5.60 -5.95 -9.31
C GLU A 62 -5.10 -4.55 -9.71
N ARG A 63 -5.70 -3.50 -9.14
CA ARG A 63 -5.28 -2.12 -9.40
C ARG A 63 -3.86 -1.89 -8.91
N PHE A 64 -3.48 -2.42 -7.74
CA PHE A 64 -2.11 -2.33 -7.24
C PHE A 64 -1.12 -3.03 -8.19
N ALA A 65 -1.37 -4.30 -8.54
CA ALA A 65 -0.49 -5.06 -9.42
C ALA A 65 -0.33 -4.40 -10.79
N GLY A 66 -1.43 -3.92 -11.38
CA GLY A 66 -1.40 -3.19 -12.64
C GLY A 66 -0.64 -1.85 -12.55
N THR A 67 -0.72 -1.16 -11.40
CA THR A 67 0.01 0.10 -11.17
C THR A 67 1.50 -0.16 -11.00
N LEU A 68 1.89 -1.13 -10.17
CA LEU A 68 3.28 -1.57 -10.01
C LEU A 68 3.91 -1.96 -11.35
N ARG A 69 3.14 -2.67 -12.19
CA ARG A 69 3.61 -3.03 -13.53
C ARG A 69 3.88 -1.79 -14.39
N ARG A 70 2.85 -0.94 -14.56
CA ARG A 70 2.92 0.24 -15.43
C ARG A 70 3.92 1.29 -14.97
N GLU A 71 4.12 1.45 -13.67
CA GLU A 71 4.98 2.49 -13.12
C GLU A 71 6.41 2.01 -12.88
N VAL A 72 6.64 0.69 -12.76
CA VAL A 72 7.96 0.14 -12.41
C VAL A 72 8.39 -1.00 -13.32
N LEU A 73 7.64 -2.10 -13.35
CA LEU A 73 8.14 -3.34 -13.95
C LEU A 73 8.22 -3.30 -15.49
N ASP A 74 7.46 -2.43 -16.14
CA ASP A 74 7.59 -2.19 -17.59
C ASP A 74 8.79 -1.28 -17.93
N HIS A 75 9.47 -0.70 -16.93
CA HIS A 75 10.59 0.25 -17.10
C HIS A 75 11.94 -0.26 -16.56
N VAL A 76 11.94 -1.34 -15.78
CA VAL A 76 13.15 -1.86 -15.12
C VAL A 76 13.45 -3.27 -15.60
N LEU A 77 14.66 -3.49 -16.10
CA LEU A 77 15.16 -4.83 -16.41
C LEU A 77 15.48 -5.58 -15.12
N ILE A 78 14.67 -6.60 -14.83
CA ILE A 78 14.85 -7.45 -13.66
C ILE A 78 15.91 -8.52 -13.94
N LEU A 79 16.97 -8.53 -13.13
CA LEU A 79 18.16 -9.37 -13.34
C LEU A 79 18.16 -10.63 -12.46
N SER A 80 17.37 -10.63 -11.39
CA SER A 80 17.22 -11.76 -10.46
C SER A 80 15.99 -11.58 -9.58
N GLU A 81 15.58 -12.64 -8.90
CA GLU A 81 14.53 -12.56 -7.88
C GLU A 81 14.89 -11.58 -6.75
N ASN A 82 16.14 -11.58 -6.30
CA ASN A 82 16.60 -10.64 -5.27
C ASN A 82 16.54 -9.19 -5.77
N HIS A 83 16.82 -8.94 -7.04
CA HIS A 83 16.64 -7.63 -7.65
C HIS A 83 15.16 -7.23 -7.66
N LEU A 84 14.27 -8.13 -8.11
CA LEU A 84 12.82 -7.89 -8.08
C LEU A 84 12.32 -7.55 -6.67
N ARG A 85 12.73 -8.31 -5.65
CA ARG A 85 12.34 -8.07 -4.26
C ARG A 85 12.77 -6.69 -3.79
N ARG A 86 14.00 -6.26 -4.11
CA ARG A 86 14.48 -4.90 -3.75
C ARG A 86 13.66 -3.81 -4.44
N VAL A 87 13.43 -3.94 -5.74
CA VAL A 87 12.62 -3.01 -6.54
C VAL A 87 11.20 -2.89 -5.99
N VAL A 88 10.53 -4.03 -5.75
CA VAL A 88 9.16 -4.04 -5.23
C VAL A 88 9.11 -3.46 -3.82
N ASN A 89 10.07 -3.80 -2.94
CA ASN A 89 10.11 -3.26 -1.58
C ASN A 89 10.33 -1.74 -1.57
N GLU A 90 11.21 -1.23 -2.44
CA GLU A 90 11.42 0.22 -2.59
C GLU A 90 10.16 0.92 -3.10
N TYR A 91 9.47 0.33 -4.08
CA TYR A 91 8.20 0.87 -4.58
C TYR A 91 7.09 0.88 -3.51
N VAL A 92 6.96 -0.20 -2.73
CA VAL A 92 5.98 -0.29 -1.63
C VAL A 92 6.29 0.77 -0.58
N ARG A 93 7.56 0.92 -0.20
CA ARG A 93 7.99 1.99 0.73
C ARG A 93 7.65 3.38 0.20
N PHE A 94 7.89 3.62 -1.09
CA PHE A 94 7.50 4.88 -1.72
C PHE A 94 5.98 5.10 -1.67
N CYS A 95 5.18 4.08 -1.96
CA CYS A 95 3.73 4.15 -1.81
C CYS A 95 3.32 4.51 -0.38
N ASP A 96 3.89 3.84 0.62
CA ASP A 96 3.49 4.01 2.01
C ASP A 96 3.96 5.34 2.62
N GLU A 97 5.19 5.78 2.29
CA GLU A 97 5.87 6.86 3.01
C GLU A 97 5.95 8.19 2.26
N ALA A 98 5.70 8.22 0.95
CA ALA A 98 5.98 9.40 0.12
C ALA A 98 4.92 9.72 -0.94
N ARG A 99 4.29 8.70 -1.53
CA ARG A 99 3.36 8.90 -2.63
C ARG A 99 2.06 9.57 -2.13
N PRO A 100 1.62 10.67 -2.76
CA PRO A 100 0.33 11.27 -2.43
C PRO A 100 -0.82 10.39 -2.94
N HIS A 101 -1.79 10.10 -2.07
CA HIS A 101 -2.97 9.31 -2.41
C HIS A 101 -4.23 10.19 -2.42
N GLN A 102 -4.93 10.24 -3.56
CA GLN A 102 -6.16 11.05 -3.70
C GLN A 102 -7.24 10.67 -2.67
N ALA A 103 -7.43 9.37 -2.43
CA ALA A 103 -8.36 8.86 -1.42
C ALA A 103 -8.02 9.28 0.02
N LEU A 104 -6.79 9.74 0.26
CA LEU A 104 -6.30 10.24 1.54
C LEU A 104 -6.09 11.77 1.54
N GLY A 105 -6.71 12.49 0.60
CA GLY A 105 -6.54 13.95 0.50
C GLY A 105 -5.12 14.37 0.11
N HIS A 106 -4.51 13.61 -0.81
CA HIS A 106 -3.12 13.77 -1.25
C HIS A 106 -2.07 13.57 -0.14
N GLN A 107 -2.43 12.91 0.96
CA GLN A 107 -1.48 12.44 1.97
C GLN A 107 -0.95 11.05 1.61
N GLN A 108 0.19 10.67 2.19
CA GLN A 108 0.66 9.28 2.18
C GLN A 108 0.04 8.47 3.34
N PRO A 109 -0.07 7.13 3.21
CA PRO A 109 -0.61 6.25 4.26
C PRO A 109 0.13 6.37 5.59
N ILE A 110 1.47 6.33 5.57
CA ILE A 110 2.33 6.53 6.73
C ILE A 110 2.61 8.02 6.84
N ARG A 111 1.90 8.70 7.73
CA ARG A 111 2.04 10.14 7.89
C ARG A 111 3.44 10.51 8.38
N ARG A 112 4.01 11.50 7.73
CA ARG A 112 5.18 12.24 8.22
C ARG A 112 4.78 13.67 8.58
N PRO A 113 5.53 14.35 9.48
CA PRO A 113 5.36 15.77 9.73
C PRO A 113 5.47 16.59 8.43
N LEU A 114 4.58 17.56 8.29
CA LEU A 114 4.57 18.50 7.16
C LEU A 114 5.50 19.67 7.47
N GLU A 115 6.62 19.74 6.77
CA GLU A 115 7.47 20.94 6.75
C GLU A 115 6.87 21.95 5.77
N THR A 116 6.51 23.15 6.25
CA THR A 116 5.91 24.20 5.42
C THR A 116 6.93 25.23 4.92
N ASN A 117 8.10 25.29 5.57
CA ASN A 117 9.18 26.23 5.29
C ASN A 117 10.41 25.51 4.73
N GLY A 118 11.36 26.28 4.18
CA GLY A 118 12.62 25.75 3.65
C GLY A 118 12.57 25.35 2.17
N ARG A 119 13.73 25.03 1.60
CA ARG A 119 13.87 24.72 0.17
C ARG A 119 13.34 23.32 -0.15
N VAL A 120 12.62 23.19 -1.27
CA VAL A 120 12.21 21.87 -1.78
C VAL A 120 13.39 21.19 -2.49
N TYR A 121 13.61 19.93 -2.19
CA TYR A 121 14.55 19.06 -2.90
C TYR A 121 13.89 17.73 -3.26
N ALA A 122 14.40 17.10 -4.32
CA ALA A 122 13.92 15.81 -4.80
C ALA A 122 14.84 14.69 -4.29
N VAL A 123 14.24 13.66 -3.71
CA VAL A 123 14.90 12.41 -3.37
C VAL A 123 14.55 11.40 -4.46
N SER A 124 15.58 10.88 -5.13
CA SER A 124 15.43 9.86 -6.17
C SER A 124 14.90 8.56 -5.55
N VAL A 125 13.95 7.94 -6.25
CA VAL A 125 13.37 6.63 -5.92
C VAL A 125 13.47 5.75 -7.16
N LEU A 126 13.84 4.48 -6.98
CA LEU A 126 13.98 3.49 -8.04
C LEU A 126 14.91 3.98 -9.17
N GLY A 127 16.07 4.51 -8.79
CA GLY A 127 17.05 5.05 -9.73
C GLY A 127 16.57 6.30 -10.49
N GLY A 128 15.56 7.00 -9.97
CA GLY A 128 15.02 8.23 -10.56
C GLY A 128 13.73 8.03 -11.36
N LEU A 129 13.20 6.81 -11.40
CA LEU A 129 11.90 6.53 -12.00
C LEU A 129 10.76 7.28 -11.26
N HIS A 130 10.91 7.45 -9.96
CA HIS A 130 10.06 8.29 -9.13
C HIS A 130 10.89 9.26 -8.29
N HIS A 131 10.20 10.25 -7.72
CA HIS A 131 10.80 11.24 -6.82
C HIS A 131 9.89 11.49 -5.62
N ASP A 132 10.49 11.55 -4.44
CA ASP A 132 9.87 12.08 -3.21
C ASP A 132 10.35 13.52 -3.01
N TYR A 133 9.42 14.46 -2.87
CA TYR A 133 9.72 15.88 -2.73
C TYR A 133 9.60 16.30 -1.27
N ARG A 134 10.70 16.78 -0.72
CA ARG A 134 10.82 17.12 0.71
C ARG A 134 11.27 18.56 0.88
N ARG A 135 10.89 19.16 2.01
CA ARG A 135 11.49 20.40 2.51
C ARG A 135 12.40 20.06 3.70
N VAL A 136 13.52 20.76 3.80
CA VAL A 136 14.39 20.79 4.98
C VAL A 136 14.44 22.24 5.45
N ALA A 137 14.22 22.44 6.75
CA ALA A 137 14.27 23.74 7.42
C ALA A 137 15.69 24.31 7.42
#